data_AF-A0A418M9A7-F1
#
_entry.id   AF-A0A418M9A7-F1
#
_cell.length_a   1.000
_cell.length_b   1.000
_cell.length_c   1.000
_cell.angle_alpha   90.00
_cell.angle_beta   90.00
_cell.angle_gamma   90.00
#
_symmetry.space_group_name_H-M   'P 1'
#
loop_
_entity.id
_entity.type
_entity.pdbx_description
1 polymer ?
#
loop_
_entity_poly.entity_id
_entity_poly.type
_entity_poly.pdbx_seq_one_letter_code
_entity_poly.pdbx_strand_id
1 'polypeptide(L)' 'MKASTERKLIRWFHMLASVPILGFIYGPVASIPEAAFMTRVVILPAVVLSGLWLWLGHYVRRWNRTAPTRRTAA' A
#
# COMPACT_ATOMS: atom_id res chain seq x y z
N MET A 1 -17.09 3.28 0.79
CA MET A 1 -16.79 2.75 2.14
C MET A 1 -16.32 3.89 3.03
N LYS A 2 -16.46 3.82 4.36
CA LYS A 2 -15.84 4.85 5.23
C LYS A 2 -14.34 4.89 4.97
N ALA A 3 -13.75 6.07 4.81
CA ALA A 3 -12.31 6.22 4.54
C ALA A 3 -11.41 5.53 5.60
N SER A 4 -11.92 5.35 6.82
CA SER A 4 -11.29 4.57 7.88
C SER A 4 -11.24 3.07 7.56
N THR A 5 -12.31 2.52 7.00
CA THR A 5 -12.41 1.10 6.62
C THR A 5 -11.47 0.76 5.48
N GLU A 6 -11.37 1.63 4.47
CA GLU A 6 -10.46 1.45 3.33
C GLU A 6 -8.99 1.41 3.77
N ARG A 7 -8.58 2.34 4.63
CA ARG A 7 -7.22 2.36 5.20
C ARG A 7 -6.92 1.13 6.04
N LYS A 8 -7.92 0.64 6.80
CA LYS A 8 -7.78 -0.58 7.60
C LYS A 8 -7.57 -1.79 6.69
N LEU A 9 -8.31 -1.88 5.59
CA LEU A 9 -8.19 -2.95 4.59
C LEU A 9 -6.82 -2.95 3.91
N ILE A 10 -6.38 -1.81 3.38
CA ILE A 10 -5.07 -1.70 2.69
C ILE A 10 -3.92 -2.04 3.65
N ARG A 11 -4.01 -1.62 4.91
CA ARG A 11 -3.01 -1.99 5.93
C ARG A 11 -2.99 -3.48 6.21
N TRP A 12 -4.16 -4.11 6.38
CA TRP A 12 -4.23 -5.56 6.57
C TRP A 12 -3.69 -6.32 5.36
N PHE A 13 -4.06 -5.90 4.14
CA PHE A 13 -3.52 -6.45 2.91
C PHE A 13 -1.99 -6.32 2.86
N HIS A 14 -1.44 -5.14 3.15
CA HIS A 14 0.00 -4.88 3.14
C HIS A 14 0.74 -5.80 4.12
N MET A 15 0.20 -5.99 5.33
CA MET A 15 0.79 -6.90 6.32
C MET A 15 0.77 -8.36 5.87
N LEU A 16 -0.36 -8.86 5.36
CA LEU A 16 -0.45 -10.25 4.87
C LEU A 16 0.42 -10.48 3.64
N ALA A 17 0.39 -9.56 2.67
CA ALA A 17 1.19 -9.65 1.45
C ALA A 17 2.70 -9.54 1.73
N SER A 18 3.12 -9.00 2.88
CA SER A 18 4.53 -8.98 3.28
C SER A 18 5.02 -10.33 3.80
N VAL A 19 4.14 -11.25 4.22
CA VAL A 19 4.56 -12.56 4.78
C VAL A 19 5.30 -13.43 3.74
N PRO A 20 4.84 -13.58 2.48
CA PRO A 20 5.59 -14.29 1.45
C PRO A 20 6.99 -13.70 1.19
N ILE A 21 7.16 -12.38 1.35
CA ILE A 21 8.46 -11.72 1.20
C ILE A 21 9.42 -12.18 2.29
N LEU A 22 8.95 -12.33 3.53
CA LEU A 22 9.77 -12.90 4.61
C LEU A 22 10.14 -14.36 4.33
N GLY A 23 9.20 -15.15 3.82
CA GLY A 23 9.47 -16.52 3.38
C GLY A 23 10.45 -16.60 2.21
N PHE A 24 10.53 -15.56 1.38
CA PHE A 24 11.50 -15.42 0.31
C PHE A 24 12.89 -15.02 0.81
N ILE A 25 13.00 -14.18 1.85
CA ILE A 25 14.29 -13.77 2.42
C ILE A 25 14.88 -14.85 3.33
N TYR A 26 14.06 -15.42 4.21
CA TYR A 26 14.52 -16.31 5.29
C TYR A 26 14.11 -17.77 5.12
N GLY A 27 13.26 -18.07 4.14
CA GLY A 27 12.67 -19.39 3.96
C GLY A 27 12.96 -20.01 2.58
N PRO A 28 12.31 -21.14 2.27
CA PRO A 28 12.56 -21.90 1.05
C PRO A 28 11.91 -21.27 -0.19
N VAL A 29 11.13 -20.19 -0.06
CA VAL A 29 10.38 -19.60 -1.18
C VAL A 29 11.31 -19.11 -2.30
N ALA A 30 12.54 -18.71 -1.97
CA ALA A 30 13.55 -18.35 -2.97
C ALA A 30 14.04 -19.52 -3.82
N SER A 31 13.95 -20.76 -3.31
CA SER A 31 14.37 -21.98 -4.00
C SER A 31 13.31 -22.56 -4.93
N ILE A 32 12.06 -22.10 -4.82
CA ILE A 32 10.94 -22.51 -5.67
C ILE A 32 10.81 -21.47 -6.80
N PRO A 33 11.14 -21.79 -8.06
CA PRO A 33 11.25 -20.80 -9.14
C PRO A 33 9.98 -19.96 -9.35
N GLU A 34 8.82 -20.62 -9.34
CA GLU A 34 7.52 -19.99 -9.57
C GLU A 34 7.15 -19.05 -8.42
N ALA A 35 7.40 -19.48 -7.18
CA ALA A 35 7.10 -18.68 -5.99
C ALA A 35 8.05 -17.49 -5.85
N ALA A 36 9.33 -17.68 -6.21
CA ALA A 36 10.31 -16.62 -6.30
C ALA A 36 9.91 -15.56 -7.33
N PHE A 37 9.45 -15.98 -8.52
CA PHE A 37 8.97 -15.07 -9.56
C PHE A 37 7.74 -14.28 -9.10
N MET A 38 6.73 -14.97 -8.56
CA MET A 38 5.53 -14.35 -7.97
C MET A 38 5.90 -13.31 -6.91
N THR A 39 6.83 -13.65 -6.01
CA THR A 39 7.23 -12.75 -4.92
C THR A 39 7.91 -11.49 -5.46
N ARG A 40 8.81 -11.63 -6.44
CA ARG A 40 9.58 -10.50 -7.00
C ARG A 40 8.76 -9.58 -7.89
N VAL A 41 7.90 -10.14 -8.73
CA VAL A 41 7.22 -9.39 -9.81
C VAL A 41 5.82 -8.95 -9.42
N VAL A 42 5.15 -9.67 -8.52
CA VAL A 42 3.76 -9.38 -8.14
C VAL A 42 3.68 -8.88 -6.70
N ILE A 43 4.14 -9.68 -5.74
CA ILE A 43 3.94 -9.38 -4.32
C ILE A 43 4.76 -8.17 -3.89
N LEU A 44 6.05 -8.12 -4.23
CA LEU A 44 6.92 -7.03 -3.83
C LEU A 44 6.43 -5.68 -4.39
N PRO A 45 6.09 -5.52 -5.69
CA PRO A 45 5.51 -4.28 -6.18
C PRO A 45 4.15 -3.94 -5.53
N ALA A 46 3.28 -4.92 -5.31
CA ALA A 46 1.99 -4.69 -4.64
C ALA A 46 2.15 -4.19 -3.20
N VAL A 47 3.11 -4.76 -2.45
CA VAL A 47 3.45 -4.32 -1.08
C VAL A 47 4.04 -2.91 -1.12
N VAL A 48 4.97 -2.61 -2.03
CA VAL A 48 5.54 -1.27 -2.17
C VAL A 48 4.47 -0.22 -2.49
N LEU A 49 3.60 -0.49 -3.48
CA LEU A 49 2.52 0.42 -3.86
C LEU A 49 1.52 0.64 -2.71
N SER A 50 1.12 -0.42 -2.01
CA SER A 50 0.23 -0.30 -0.86
C SER A 50 0.88 0.44 0.31
N GLY A 51 2.18 0.27 0.55
CA GLY A 51 2.94 1.00 1.55
C GLY A 51 3.04 2.49 1.21
N LEU A 52 3.39 2.81 -0.04
CA LEU A 52 3.40 4.18 -0.56
C LEU A 52 2.01 4.82 -0.43
N TRP A 53 0.93 4.11 -0.74
CA TRP A 53 -0.43 4.63 -0.60
C TRP A 53 -0.81 4.92 0.86
N LEU A 54 -0.42 4.06 1.80
CA LEU A 54 -0.66 4.27 3.22
C LEU A 54 0.07 5.51 3.74
N TRP A 55 1.33 5.70 3.30
CA TRP A 55 2.18 6.82 3.68
C TRP A 55 1.74 8.14 3.00
N LEU A 56 1.69 8.18 1.66
CA LEU A 56 1.38 9.37 0.88
C LEU A 56 -0.12 9.70 0.81
N GLY A 57 -1.01 8.75 1.09
CA GLY A 57 -2.45 8.98 0.99
C GLY A 57 -2.95 10.12 1.89
N HIS A 58 -2.25 10.43 2.98
CA HIS A 58 -2.56 11.62 3.80
C HIS A 58 -2.17 12.94 3.11
N TYR A 59 -1.05 12.96 2.40
CA TYR A 59 -0.56 14.14 1.66
C TYR A 59 -1.46 14.45 0.46
N VAL A 60 -1.89 13.44 -0.29
CA VAL A 60 -2.80 13.62 -1.44
C VAL A 60 -4.15 14.20 -1.00
N ARG A 61 -4.72 13.72 0.11
CA ARG A 61 -5.96 14.30 0.66
C ARG A 61 -5.77 15.72 1.19
N ARG A 62 -4.57 16.05 1.70
CA ARG A 62 -4.24 17.40 2.16
C ARG A 62 -4.17 18.36 0.98
N TRP A 63 -3.52 17.95 -0.12
CA TRP A 63 -3.42 18.75 -1.34
C TRP A 63 -4.80 19.14 -1.88
N ASN A 64 -5.74 18.20 -1.96
CA ASN A 64 -7.09 18.45 -2.48
C ASN A 64 -7.98 19.33 -1.57
N ARG A 65 -7.63 19.52 -0.29
CA ARG A 65 -8.38 20.41 0.63
C ARG A 65 -7.90 21.86 0.59
N THR A 66 -6.78 22.12 -0.07
CA THR A 66 -6.22 23.47 -0.26
C THR A 66 -6.82 24.21 -1.46
N ALA A 67 -7.85 23.67 -2.11
CA ALA A 67 -8.67 24.48 -3.02
C ALA A 67 -9.23 25.65 -2.20
N PRO A 68 -8.87 26.90 -2.51
CA PRO A 68 -9.26 28.04 -1.69
C PRO A 68 -10.77 28.13 -1.76
N THR A 69 -11.42 27.95 -0.61
CA THR A 69 -12.75 28.49 -0.38
C THR A 69 -12.66 29.96 -0.73
N ARG A 70 -13.14 30.33 -1.93
CA ARG A 70 -13.53 31.71 -2.21
C ARG A 70 -14.63 32.02 -1.20
N ARG A 71 -14.23 32.54 -0.04
CA ARG A 71 -15.08 33.37 0.81
C ARG A 71 -15.43 34.56 -0.07
N THR A 72 -16.54 34.45 -0.80
CA THR A 72 -17.30 35.60 -1.25
C THR A 72 -17.74 36.31 0.00
N ALA A 73 -16.93 37.29 0.41
CA ALA A 73 -17.36 38.40 1.22
C ALA A 73 -18.20 39.30 0.30
N ALA A 74 -19.47 39.50 0.66
CA ALA A 74 -20.33 40.66 0.42
C ALA A 74 -21.78 40.22 0.57
#